data_AF-A0AAP5PXW0-F1
#
_entry.id   AF-A0AAP5PXW0-F1
#
_cell.length_a   1.000
_cell.length_b   1.000
_cell.length_c   1.000
_cell.angle_alpha   90.00
_cell.angle_beta   90.00
_cell.angle_gamma   90.00
#
_symmetry.space_group_name_H-M   'P 1'
#
loop_
_entity.id
_entity.type
_entity.pdbx_description
1 polymer ?
#
loop_
_entity_poly.entity_id
_entity_poly.type
_entity_poly.pdbx_seq_one_letter_code
_entity_poly.pdbx_strand_id
1 'polypeptide(L)'
;MMIGHITAMRPDYDVGILTDFHGRHFKFRLTAVQPASALHIGAEFFFDPQLTAAGLVAVQLRYQHHDGTCLSVRPPTEVDQPVVVRIGELVLNVDDIQYYALTTDQAEIRNGYASSARHLVIKMRGGRQFIFYNWDGVNIDDVVTKLATLHTVQRQFG
;
A
#
# COMPACT_ATOMS: atom_id res chain seq x y z
N MET A 1 -13.90 -6.85 -13.53
CA MET A 1 -12.80 -6.39 -12.66
C MET A 1 -13.16 -6.54 -11.19
N MET A 2 -12.34 -7.26 -10.45
CA MET A 2 -12.39 -7.54 -9.01
C MET A 2 -11.04 -7.20 -8.38
N ILE A 3 -10.99 -7.11 -7.06
CA ILE A 3 -9.77 -6.84 -6.29
C ILE A 3 -9.58 -7.96 -5.29
N GLY A 4 -8.34 -8.35 -5.08
CA GLY A 4 -7.97 -9.33 -4.08
C GLY A 4 -6.48 -9.28 -3.79
N HIS A 5 -6.08 -9.95 -2.71
CA HIS A 5 -4.68 -10.02 -2.28
C HIS A 5 -4.16 -11.44 -2.34
N ILE A 6 -2.86 -11.60 -2.56
CA ILE A 6 -2.21 -12.91 -2.60
C ILE A 6 -2.22 -13.51 -1.19
N THR A 7 -2.90 -14.64 -0.99
CA THR A 7 -2.94 -15.35 0.29
C THR A 7 -2.07 -16.59 0.33
N ALA A 8 -1.77 -17.17 -0.84
CA ALA A 8 -0.90 -18.34 -0.93
C ALA A 8 -0.15 -18.37 -2.26
N MET A 9 1.04 -18.96 -2.25
CA MET A 9 1.85 -19.21 -3.44
C MET A 9 2.50 -20.59 -3.35
N ARG A 10 2.58 -21.28 -4.49
CA ARG A 10 3.28 -22.55 -4.67
C ARG A 10 4.21 -22.39 -5.88
N PRO A 11 5.44 -21.88 -5.67
CA PRO A 11 6.41 -21.62 -6.74
C PRO A 11 6.68 -22.83 -7.62
N ASP A 12 6.82 -24.02 -7.00
CA ASP A 12 7.09 -25.28 -7.68
C ASP A 12 6.04 -25.66 -8.74
N TYR A 13 4.84 -25.07 -8.65
CA TYR A 13 3.71 -25.37 -9.53
C TYR A 13 3.27 -24.15 -10.36
N ASP A 14 3.96 -23.01 -10.28
CA ASP A 14 3.54 -21.73 -10.89
C ASP A 14 2.09 -21.35 -10.55
N VAL A 15 1.68 -21.54 -9.29
CA VAL A 15 0.30 -21.26 -8.84
C VAL A 15 0.30 -20.35 -7.62
N GLY A 16 -0.57 -19.34 -7.63
CA GLY A 16 -0.95 -18.55 -6.48
C GLY A 16 -2.46 -18.48 -6.26
N ILE A 17 -2.86 -17.98 -5.10
CA ILE A 17 -4.26 -17.74 -4.72
C ILE A 17 -4.44 -16.26 -4.42
N LEU A 18 -5.38 -15.62 -5.10
CA LEU A 18 -5.94 -14.31 -4.73
C LEU A 18 -7.22 -14.53 -3.93
N THR A 19 -7.38 -13.78 -2.84
CA THR A 19 -8.61 -13.76 -2.05
C THR A 19 -9.25 -12.39 -2.11
N ASP A 20 -10.54 -12.34 -2.49
CA ASP A 20 -11.29 -11.09 -2.54
C ASP A 20 -11.86 -10.70 -1.16
N PHE A 21 -12.52 -9.55 -1.08
CA PHE A 21 -13.14 -9.05 0.16
C PHE A 21 -14.26 -9.92 0.73
N HIS A 22 -14.83 -10.81 -0.09
CA HIS A 22 -15.88 -11.75 0.33
C HIS A 22 -15.30 -13.11 0.73
N GLY A 23 -13.97 -13.26 0.75
CA GLY A 23 -13.29 -14.51 1.11
C GLY A 23 -13.28 -15.55 -0.02
N ARG A 24 -13.62 -15.18 -1.26
CA ARG A 24 -13.59 -16.08 -2.41
C ARG A 24 -12.16 -16.23 -2.91
N HIS A 25 -11.79 -17.45 -3.27
CA HIS A 25 -10.44 -17.78 -3.74
C HIS A 25 -10.38 -17.91 -5.26
N PHE A 26 -9.37 -17.29 -5.85
CA PHE A 26 -9.11 -17.28 -7.28
C PHE A 26 -7.68 -17.75 -7.53
N LYS A 27 -7.52 -18.80 -8.34
CA LYS A 27 -6.19 -19.26 -8.75
C LYS A 27 -5.60 -18.33 -9.79
N PHE A 28 -4.29 -18.07 -9.74
CA PHE A 28 -3.55 -17.37 -10.79
C PHE A 28 -2.20 -18.02 -11.03
N ARG A 29 -1.56 -17.72 -12.17
CA ARG A 29 -0.18 -18.14 -12.44
C ARG A 29 0.80 -17.10 -11.90
N LEU A 30 1.84 -17.52 -11.19
CA LEU A 30 2.82 -16.58 -10.64
C LEU A 30 3.54 -15.82 -11.76
N THR A 31 3.79 -16.48 -12.89
CA THR A 31 4.33 -15.90 -14.12
C THR A 31 3.45 -14.81 -14.76
N ALA A 32 2.16 -14.76 -14.41
CA ALA A 32 1.24 -13.72 -14.90
C ALA A 32 1.36 -12.40 -14.12
N VAL A 33 2.16 -12.36 -13.04
CA VAL A 33 2.38 -11.15 -12.24
C VAL A 33 3.50 -10.31 -12.84
N GLN A 34 3.22 -9.02 -13.02
CA GLN A 34 4.18 -8.00 -13.43
C GLN A 34 4.01 -6.73 -12.59
N PRO A 35 5.09 -6.11 -12.08
CA PRO A 35 6.48 -6.61 -12.11
C PRO A 35 6.67 -7.84 -11.20
N ALA A 36 7.72 -8.63 -11.42
CA ALA A 36 8.03 -9.79 -10.56
C ALA A 36 8.22 -9.41 -9.06
N SER A 37 8.63 -8.18 -8.79
CA SER A 37 8.73 -7.63 -7.42
C SER A 37 7.37 -7.54 -6.69
N ALA A 38 6.26 -7.53 -7.43
CA ALA A 38 4.91 -7.55 -6.88
C ALA A 38 4.46 -8.95 -6.40
N LEU A 39 5.28 -9.99 -6.61
CA LEU A 39 4.95 -11.36 -6.25
C LEU A 39 5.31 -11.66 -4.78
N HIS A 40 4.46 -11.21 -3.86
CA HIS A 40 4.59 -11.50 -2.42
C HIS A 40 3.23 -11.68 -1.76
N ILE A 41 3.18 -12.39 -0.62
CA ILE A 41 1.94 -12.55 0.15
C ILE A 41 1.45 -11.17 0.62
N GLY A 42 0.14 -10.93 0.49
CA GLY A 42 -0.50 -9.66 0.81
C GLY A 42 -0.55 -8.66 -0.35
N ALA A 43 0.18 -8.90 -1.45
CA ALA A 43 0.14 -8.01 -2.61
C ALA A 43 -1.26 -7.98 -3.24
N GLU A 44 -1.76 -6.79 -3.53
CA GLU A 44 -3.09 -6.55 -4.10
C GLU A 44 -3.06 -6.45 -5.62
N PHE A 45 -4.08 -7.03 -6.25
CA PHE A 45 -4.24 -7.03 -7.69
C PHE A 45 -5.68 -6.76 -8.07
N PHE A 46 -5.84 -5.96 -9.12
CA PHE A 46 -7.04 -5.97 -9.92
C PHE A 46 -6.97 -7.15 -10.89
N PHE A 47 -8.09 -7.84 -11.07
CA PHE A 47 -8.16 -8.98 -11.98
C PHE A 47 -9.57 -9.14 -12.55
N ASP A 48 -9.67 -9.88 -13.63
CA ASP A 48 -10.96 -10.36 -14.11
C ASP A 48 -11.19 -11.80 -13.65
N PRO A 49 -12.31 -12.07 -12.95
CA PRO A 49 -12.64 -13.42 -12.54
C PRO A 49 -13.11 -14.23 -13.75
N GLN A 50 -12.65 -15.47 -13.85
CA GLN A 50 -13.18 -16.44 -14.81
C GLN A 50 -13.50 -17.75 -14.11
N LEU A 51 -14.60 -18.38 -14.50
CA LEU A 51 -14.95 -19.73 -14.06
C LEU A 51 -14.43 -20.73 -15.08
N THR A 52 -13.65 -21.71 -14.60
CA THR A 52 -13.12 -22.81 -15.41
C THR A 52 -13.52 -24.15 -14.80
N ALA A 53 -13.24 -25.25 -15.51
CA ALA A 53 -13.40 -26.60 -14.98
C ALA A 53 -12.61 -26.85 -13.68
N ALA A 54 -11.54 -26.08 -13.43
CA ALA A 54 -10.69 -26.18 -12.23
C ALA A 54 -11.08 -25.22 -11.09
N GLY A 55 -12.20 -24.50 -11.27
CA GLY A 55 -12.72 -23.50 -10.34
C GLY A 55 -12.51 -22.05 -10.81
N LEU A 56 -12.62 -21.13 -9.86
CA LEU A 56 -12.41 -19.70 -10.07
C LEU A 56 -10.92 -19.39 -10.30
N VAL A 57 -10.65 -18.61 -11.34
CA VAL A 57 -9.32 -18.14 -11.69
C VAL A 57 -9.34 -16.62 -11.86
N ALA A 58 -8.22 -15.99 -11.53
CA ALA A 58 -7.95 -14.59 -11.77
C ALA A 58 -7.07 -14.45 -13.02
N VAL A 59 -7.53 -13.66 -13.98
CA VAL A 59 -6.78 -13.35 -15.21
C VAL A 59 -6.62 -11.85 -15.37
N GLN A 60 -5.74 -11.44 -16.31
CA GLN A 60 -5.40 -10.04 -16.53
C GLN A 60 -5.00 -9.33 -15.23
N LEU A 61 -4.12 -9.96 -14.45
CA LEU A 61 -3.64 -9.40 -13.19
C LEU A 61 -2.97 -8.07 -13.47
N ARG A 62 -3.46 -7.02 -12.83
CA ARG A 62 -2.85 -5.69 -12.83
C ARG A 62 -2.43 -5.41 -11.42
N TYR A 63 -1.12 -5.32 -11.22
CA TYR A 63 -0.59 -4.82 -9.97
C TYR A 63 -0.95 -3.35 -9.86
N GLN A 64 -1.96 -3.10 -9.05
CA GLN A 64 -2.45 -1.78 -8.70
C GLN A 64 -2.83 -1.90 -7.24
N HIS A 65 -2.13 -1.16 -6.38
CA HIS A 65 -2.62 -0.90 -5.03
C HIS A 65 -4.05 -0.37 -5.14
N HIS A 66 -4.95 -0.79 -4.25
CA HIS A 66 -6.30 -0.26 -4.14
C HIS A 66 -6.21 1.26 -3.84
N ASP A 67 -6.09 2.05 -4.91
CA ASP A 67 -5.88 3.48 -5.03
C ASP A 67 -5.16 4.23 -3.89
N GLY A 68 -3.86 4.43 -4.09
CA GLY A 68 -3.31 5.78 -4.12
C GLY A 68 -1.90 6.01 -3.57
N THR A 69 -1.08 5.00 -3.38
CA THR A 69 0.39 5.18 -3.25
C THR A 69 1.05 5.47 -4.60
N CYS A 70 0.59 6.49 -5.34
CA CYS A 70 1.48 7.18 -6.27
C CYS A 70 2.19 8.27 -5.47
N LEU A 71 3.29 7.88 -4.84
CA LEU A 71 4.25 8.80 -4.23
C LEU A 71 4.95 9.57 -5.36
N SER A 72 4.30 10.62 -5.87
CA SER A 72 4.93 11.59 -6.75
C SER A 72 5.63 12.62 -5.89
N VAL A 73 6.93 12.42 -5.74
CA VAL A 73 7.85 13.42 -5.20
C VAL A 73 8.26 14.31 -6.36
N ARG A 74 8.01 15.62 -6.27
CA ARG A 74 8.77 16.58 -7.06
C ARG A 74 9.92 17.04 -6.17
N PRO A 75 11.14 16.50 -6.36
CA PRO A 75 12.29 17.07 -5.67
C PRO A 75 12.36 18.55 -6.06
N PRO A 76 12.58 19.46 -5.09
CA PRO A 76 12.61 20.88 -5.37
C PRO A 76 13.76 21.16 -6.34
N THR A 77 13.46 21.76 -7.48
CA THR A 77 14.50 22.26 -8.41
C THR A 77 14.92 23.69 -8.08
N GLU A 78 14.21 24.35 -7.17
CA GLU A 78 14.41 25.74 -6.75
C GLU A 78 14.11 25.87 -5.24
N VAL A 79 14.66 26.91 -4.60
CA VAL A 79 14.64 27.11 -3.13
C VAL A 79 13.22 27.29 -2.55
N ASP A 80 12.24 27.67 -3.36
CA ASP A 80 10.86 27.99 -2.92
C ASP A 80 9.78 27.01 -3.43
N GLN A 81 10.17 25.82 -3.91
CA GLN A 81 9.17 24.85 -4.39
C GLN A 81 8.60 23.99 -3.25
N PRO A 82 7.25 23.88 -3.14
CA PRO A 82 6.64 23.05 -2.11
C PRO A 82 6.93 21.58 -2.37
N VAL A 83 7.53 20.93 -1.37
CA VAL A 83 7.76 19.49 -1.39
C VAL A 83 6.48 18.81 -0.90
N VAL A 84 5.81 18.10 -1.80
CA VAL A 84 4.56 17.41 -1.49
C VAL A 84 4.75 15.90 -1.43
N VAL A 85 4.03 15.27 -0.51
CA VAL A 85 3.86 13.81 -0.41
C VAL A 85 2.41 13.46 -0.71
N ARG A 86 2.18 12.50 -1.60
CA ARG A 86 0.84 11.99 -1.92
C ARG A 86 0.68 10.57 -1.40
N ILE A 87 -0.34 10.37 -0.56
CA ILE A 87 -0.70 9.09 0.06
C ILE A 87 -2.18 8.87 -0.18
N GLY A 88 -2.56 7.92 -1.02
CA GLY A 88 -3.96 7.81 -1.43
C GLY A 88 -4.37 8.98 -2.36
N GLU A 89 -5.55 9.51 -2.07
CA GLU A 89 -6.03 10.79 -2.59
C GLU A 89 -5.50 12.00 -1.80
N LEU A 90 -4.84 11.77 -0.66
CA LEU A 90 -4.37 12.83 0.22
C LEU A 90 -3.03 13.39 -0.28
N VAL A 91 -2.97 14.71 -0.42
CA VAL A 91 -1.74 15.45 -0.73
C VAL A 91 -1.37 16.29 0.49
N LEU A 92 -0.15 16.11 0.99
CA LEU A 92 0.39 16.83 2.14
C LEU A 92 1.63 17.62 1.71
N ASN A 93 1.72 18.87 2.14
CA ASN A 93 2.98 19.61 2.09
C ASN A 93 3.87 19.12 3.24
N VAL A 94 5.12 18.76 2.94
CA VAL A 94 6.07 18.25 3.92
C VAL A 94 6.40 19.33 4.97
N ASP A 95 6.45 20.61 4.60
CA ASP A 95 6.73 21.71 5.53
C ASP A 95 5.68 21.85 6.63
N ASP A 96 4.44 21.45 6.33
CA ASP A 96 3.32 21.52 7.24
C ASP A 96 3.27 20.30 8.18
N ILE A 97 4.12 19.29 7.98
CA ILE A 97 4.21 18.12 8.85
C ILE A 97 4.98 18.51 10.11
N GLN A 98 4.34 18.37 11.27
CA GLN A 98 4.96 18.58 12.58
C GLN A 98 5.69 17.31 13.05
N TYR A 99 5.05 16.16 12.87
CA TYR A 99 5.54 14.88 13.37
C TYR A 99 4.88 13.74 12.62
N TYR A 100 5.60 12.63 12.48
CA TYR A 100 5.03 11.36 12.08
C TYR A 100 5.66 10.22 12.87
N ALA A 101 4.88 9.18 13.15
CA ALA A 101 5.40 7.97 13.76
C ALA A 101 4.63 6.73 13.35
N LEU A 102 5.39 5.64 13.36
CA LEU A 102 4.87 4.31 13.20
C LEU A 102 4.63 3.73 14.59
N THR A 103 3.37 3.47 14.90
CA THR A 103 2.93 2.84 16.14
C THR A 103 2.54 1.40 15.84
N THR A 104 2.87 0.49 16.76
CA THR A 104 2.74 -0.98 16.59
C THR A 104 1.71 -1.61 17.52
N ASP A 105 1.10 -0.82 18.40
CA ASP A 105 0.59 -1.34 19.67
C ASP A 105 -0.94 -1.21 19.81
N GLN A 106 -1.67 -0.93 18.73
CA GLN A 106 -3.13 -0.97 18.77
C GLN A 106 -3.64 -2.38 18.47
N ALA A 107 -4.13 -3.03 19.51
CA ALA A 107 -5.01 -4.18 19.40
C ALA A 107 -6.36 -3.71 18.86
N GLU A 108 -6.68 -4.11 17.63
CA GLU A 108 -7.99 -3.86 17.03
C GLU A 108 -8.72 -5.18 16.78
N ILE A 109 -10.03 -5.17 16.99
CA ILE A 109 -10.91 -6.28 16.65
C ILE A 109 -11.52 -5.99 15.29
N ARG A 110 -11.14 -6.75 14.27
CA ARG A 110 -11.70 -6.64 12.92
C ARG A 110 -12.17 -8.01 12.45
N ASN A 111 -13.39 -8.09 11.93
CA ASN A 111 -14.05 -9.35 11.54
C ASN A 111 -14.11 -10.41 12.66
N GLY A 112 -14.10 -9.98 13.93
CA GLY A 112 -14.13 -10.88 15.09
C GLY A 112 -12.78 -11.44 15.55
N TYR A 113 -11.67 -11.03 14.92
CA TYR A 113 -10.31 -11.44 15.31
C TYR A 113 -9.53 -10.26 15.87
N ALA A 114 -8.81 -10.48 16.97
CA ALA A 114 -7.83 -9.54 17.47
C ALA A 114 -6.60 -9.54 16.54
N SER A 115 -6.31 -8.40 15.93
CA SER A 115 -5.13 -8.20 15.09
C SER A 115 -4.30 -7.06 15.65
N SER A 116 -2.98 -7.20 15.59
CA SER A 116 -2.08 -6.07 15.75
C SER A 116 -2.04 -5.28 14.44
N ALA A 117 -2.36 -4.00 14.51
CA ALA A 117 -2.24 -3.07 13.40
C ALA A 117 -0.92 -2.31 13.53
N ARG A 118 -0.21 -2.14 12.41
CA ARG A 118 0.80 -1.08 12.33
C ARG A 118 0.09 0.14 11.77
N HIS A 119 0.25 1.27 12.43
CA HIS A 119 -0.40 2.51 12.05
C HIS A 119 0.64 3.62 11.91
N LEU A 120 0.55 4.37 10.83
CA LEU A 120 1.32 5.58 10.60
C LEU A 120 0.44 6.77 11.01
N VAL A 121 0.88 7.50 12.02
CA VAL A 121 0.27 8.76 12.43
C VAL A 121 1.08 9.89 11.81
N ILE A 122 0.43 10.81 11.11
CA ILE A 122 1.01 12.07 10.63
C ILE A 122 0.25 13.24 11.25
N LYS A 123 0.96 14.10 11.98
CA LYS A 123 0.42 15.30 12.61
C LYS A 123 0.92 16.54 11.89
N MET A 124 -0.01 17.40 11.49
CA MET A 124 0.27 18.68 10.83
C MET A 124 0.45 19.79 11.86
N ARG A 125 1.23 20.83 11.54
CA ARG A 125 1.44 22.02 12.40
C ARG A 125 0.13 22.76 12.70
N GLY A 126 -0.86 22.67 11.81
CA GLY A 126 -2.23 23.18 12.02
C GLY A 126 -3.12 22.31 12.91
N GLY A 127 -2.59 21.28 13.57
CA GLY A 127 -3.32 20.43 14.52
C GLY A 127 -4.11 19.28 13.88
N ARG A 128 -4.26 19.24 12.55
CA ARG A 128 -4.87 18.12 11.83
C ARG A 128 -4.00 16.86 11.94
N GLN A 129 -4.63 15.72 12.13
CA GLN A 129 -3.97 14.41 12.22
C GLN A 129 -4.53 13.45 11.18
N PHE A 130 -3.65 12.67 10.57
CA PHE A 130 -3.98 11.57 9.68
C PHE A 130 -3.45 10.26 10.27
N ILE A 131 -4.24 9.19 10.17
CA ILE A 131 -3.89 7.86 10.63
C ILE A 131 -4.07 6.93 9.44
N PHE A 132 -3.02 6.21 9.08
CA PHE A 132 -3.05 5.19 8.04
C PHE A 132 -2.73 3.85 8.66
N TYR A 133 -3.48 2.84 8.27
CA TYR A 133 -3.24 1.48 8.72
C TYR A 133 -2.53 0.68 7.63
N ASN A 134 -1.68 -0.27 8.02
CA ASN A 134 -0.98 -1.17 7.10
C ASN A 134 -1.90 -2.03 6.22
N TRP A 135 -3.19 -2.11 6.56
CA TRP A 135 -4.22 -2.81 5.78
C TRP A 135 -5.08 -1.89 4.92
N ASP A 136 -4.85 -0.57 4.92
CA ASP A 136 -5.60 0.39 4.08
C ASP A 136 -5.08 0.39 2.63
N GLY A 137 -4.36 -0.65 2.21
CA GLY A 137 -3.62 -0.66 0.94
C GLY A 137 -2.42 0.31 0.94
N VAL A 138 -2.12 0.97 2.06
CA VAL A 138 -1.00 1.91 2.22
C VAL A 138 0.24 1.15 2.68
N ASN A 139 1.30 1.19 1.86
CA ASN A 139 2.62 0.72 2.27
C ASN A 139 3.24 1.73 3.24
N ILE A 140 2.92 1.59 4.53
CA ILE A 140 3.37 2.51 5.58
C ILE A 140 4.90 2.58 5.70
N ASP A 141 5.62 1.50 5.37
CA ASP A 141 7.09 1.48 5.41
C ASP A 141 7.67 2.38 4.32
N ASP A 142 7.16 2.28 3.09
CA ASP A 142 7.56 3.14 1.97
C ASP A 142 7.25 4.63 2.25
N VAL A 143 6.08 4.91 2.85
CA VAL A 143 5.72 6.28 3.25
C VAL A 143 6.69 6.83 4.30
N VAL A 144 7.00 6.06 5.35
CA VAL A 144 7.93 6.49 6.42
C VAL A 144 9.33 6.73 5.87
N THR A 145 9.85 5.82 5.04
CA THR A 145 11.18 5.97 4.42
C THR A 145 11.25 7.24 3.59
N LYS A 146 10.25 7.52 2.75
CA LYS A 146 10.25 8.73 1.92
C LYS A 146 10.06 10.01 2.71
N LEU A 147 9.19 10.02 3.73
CA LEU A 147 9.09 11.16 4.65
C LEU A 147 10.44 11.48 5.31
N ALA A 148 11.18 10.45 5.76
CA ALA A 148 12.50 10.62 6.34
C ALA A 148 13.53 11.17 5.34
N THR A 149 13.53 10.67 4.10
CA THR A 149 14.38 11.20 3.03
C THR A 149 14.06 12.67 2.74
N LEU A 150 12.79 13.04 2.64
CA LEU A 150 12.37 14.40 2.30
C LEU A 150 12.66 15.40 3.41
N HIS A 151 12.40 15.04 4.67
CA HIS A 151 12.82 15.87 5.80
C HIS A 151 14.33 16.06 5.85
N THR A 152 15.12 15.05 5.46
CA THR A 152 16.58 15.17 5.40
C THR A 152 17.02 16.12 4.29
N VAL A 153 16.44 15.99 3.09
CA VAL A 153 16.73 16.87 1.94
C VAL A 153 16.34 18.31 2.24
N GLN A 154 15.16 18.57 2.82
CA GLN A 154 14.76 19.93 3.19
C GLN A 154 15.69 20.56 4.23
N ARG A 155 16.17 19.80 5.21
CA ARG A 155 17.17 20.29 6.18
C ARG A 155 18.52 20.64 5.53
N GLN A 156 18.81 20.16 4.33
CA GLN A 156 20.03 20.53 3.58
C GLN A 156 19.86 21.85 2.81
N PHE A 157 18.62 22.24 2.51
CA PHE A 157 18.29 23.50 1.84
C PHE A 157 17.88 24.62 2.83
N GLY A 158 17.79 24.31 4.12
CA GLY A 158 17.54 25.25 5.21
C GLY A 158 18.81 25.69 5.92
#